data_AF-Q4RBZ5-F1
#
_entry.id   AF-Q4RBZ5-F1
#
_cell.length_a   1.000
_cell.length_b   1.000
_cell.length_c   1.000
_cell.angle_alpha   90.00
_cell.angle_beta   90.00
_cell.angle_gamma   90.00
#
_symmetry.space_group_name_H-M   'P 1'
#
loop_
_entity.id
_entity.type
_entity.pdbx_description
1 polymer ?
#
loop_
_entity_poly.entity_id
_entity_poly.type
_entity_poly.pdbx_seq_one_letter_code
_entity_poly.pdbx_strand_id
1 'polypeptide(L)'
;MTTQEVRLCGLLLREHFGEVVEKVGTHLLKSGAQNLRTILHETGMPLDLVKKALCVLVQHGICVFRHRGPGRPTDYQSSCDRILRILRYPRYIYTAKTLYGDTGELIVEELLQRGEMTMSRTVKTVADRLTQNMEDGQSMDYSEVSSAFCKLVETHFLQRCPPVAGAAKTDGAAPAAPAAQASASVPTPESFADCYKVPQVTLRGRGKRRLSGEDGEDQRNAKKAKMDSEVDFCFIVTTHGDEGIYWQVNFERFHLHFRDQAIISAVANKLDQTSSEIVRTMLRMSEVTTPPTASCTKPLSANEIFRSLPGSYNIARPVLDQYLTLLVDDPMEFVGRAGESGGGMYVVNLHKVLANLARATLESIVQERFGSRSARIFRLLLRKRHLEQKQVEDFAMIPAKEAKDMLYMLLSQNLVQLQEIPKTPDFAPSRTFYLYTCNQLPTARMLLQNCYKTVANLIVRRLFESKESKRLLEKSQRIEAILASLQASGAEPEQLTEVEEMITAPERQQLDSLRLHLNKLDLAENQVDDTIFVLESYISST
;
A
#
# COMPACT_ATOMS: atom_id res chain seq x y z
N MET A 1 2.56 -2.01 19.63
CA MET A 1 2.10 -0.86 18.83
C MET A 1 2.61 0.39 19.46
N THR A 2 3.18 1.27 18.65
CA THR A 2 3.69 2.55 19.14
C THR A 2 2.55 3.56 19.24
N THR A 3 2.68 4.54 20.12
CA THR A 3 1.66 5.60 20.27
C THR A 3 1.48 6.41 18.99
N GLN A 4 2.52 6.52 18.16
CA GLN A 4 2.48 7.21 16.87
C GLN A 4 1.70 6.41 15.82
N GLU A 5 1.87 5.08 15.76
CA GLU A 5 1.06 4.21 14.88
C GLU A 5 -0.43 4.34 15.18
N VAL A 6 -0.81 4.25 16.45
CA VAL A 6 -2.23 4.35 16.86
C VAL A 6 -2.81 5.72 16.50
N ARG A 7 -2.01 6.79 16.67
CA ARG A 7 -2.41 8.15 16.29
C ARG A 7 -2.63 8.27 14.78
N LEU A 8 -1.71 7.76 13.97
CA LEU A 8 -1.82 7.77 12.52
C LEU A 8 -3.02 6.96 12.03
N CYS A 9 -3.21 5.75 12.57
CA CYS A 9 -4.36 4.91 12.26
C CYS A 9 -5.69 5.59 12.59
N GLY A 10 -5.79 6.31 13.71
CA GLY A 10 -6.98 7.09 14.05
C GLY A 10 -7.29 8.17 13.01
N LEU A 11 -6.28 8.92 12.57
CA LEU A 11 -6.44 9.96 11.55
C LEU A 11 -6.87 9.37 10.20
N LEU A 12 -6.26 8.27 9.76
CA LEU A 12 -6.64 7.59 8.52
C LEU A 12 -8.08 7.07 8.56
N LEU A 13 -8.48 6.45 9.68
CA LEU A 13 -9.88 5.99 9.84
C LEU A 13 -10.86 7.16 9.84
N ARG A 14 -10.51 8.29 10.44
CA ARG A 14 -11.34 9.49 10.47
C ARG A 14 -11.55 10.07 9.08
N GLU A 15 -10.48 10.15 8.29
CA GLU A 15 -10.50 10.74 6.95
C GLU A 15 -11.33 9.89 5.98
N HIS A 16 -11.17 8.57 6.00
CA HIS A 16 -11.85 7.67 5.06
C HIS A 16 -13.26 7.24 5.51
N PHE A 17 -13.49 7.06 6.81
CA PHE A 17 -14.73 6.45 7.33
C PHE A 17 -15.48 7.33 8.35
N GLY A 18 -14.89 8.43 8.79
CA GLY A 18 -15.48 9.36 9.75
C GLY A 18 -15.24 9.04 11.23
N GLU A 19 -15.74 9.92 12.09
CA GLU A 19 -15.40 9.95 13.53
C GLU A 19 -15.92 8.74 14.33
N VAL A 20 -17.05 8.16 13.93
CA VAL A 20 -17.63 6.99 14.62
C VAL A 20 -16.75 5.77 14.45
N VAL A 21 -16.27 5.54 13.23
CA VAL A 21 -15.40 4.40 12.88
C VAL A 21 -14.01 4.60 13.49
N GLU A 22 -13.48 5.82 13.51
CA GLU A 22 -12.25 6.17 14.23
C GLU A 22 -12.32 5.75 15.71
N LYS A 23 -13.39 6.13 16.43
CA LYS A 23 -13.52 5.83 17.86
C LYS A 23 -13.55 4.32 18.13
N VAL A 24 -14.30 3.56 17.34
CA VAL A 24 -14.36 2.08 17.48
C VAL A 24 -13.01 1.46 17.10
N GLY A 25 -12.41 1.88 15.98
CA GLY A 25 -11.15 1.32 15.49
C GLY A 25 -9.96 1.62 16.39
N THR A 26 -9.81 2.86 16.86
CA THR A 26 -8.73 3.24 17.80
C THR A 26 -8.87 2.55 19.15
N HIS A 27 -10.10 2.27 19.58
CA HIS A 27 -10.36 1.50 20.78
C HIS A 27 -9.93 0.04 20.62
N LEU A 28 -10.31 -0.62 19.52
CA LEU A 28 -9.87 -1.99 19.20
C LEU A 28 -8.35 -2.10 19.06
N LEU A 29 -7.68 -1.08 18.52
CA LEU A 29 -6.21 -1.06 18.42
C LEU A 29 -5.51 -0.98 19.78
N LYS A 30 -6.11 -0.27 20.75
CA LYS A 30 -5.53 -0.10 22.10
C LYS A 30 -5.83 -1.29 23.00
N SER A 31 -7.07 -1.78 22.97
CA SER A 31 -7.56 -2.81 23.89
C SER A 31 -7.37 -4.24 23.36
N GLY A 32 -7.07 -4.40 22.06
CA GLY A 32 -6.90 -5.70 21.42
C GLY A 32 -8.24 -6.37 21.05
N ALA A 33 -8.27 -7.71 21.03
CA ALA A 33 -9.45 -8.46 20.63
C ALA A 33 -10.57 -8.35 21.69
N GLN A 34 -11.75 -7.86 21.30
CA GLN A 34 -12.86 -7.60 22.20
C GLN A 34 -14.23 -8.06 21.67
N ASN A 35 -15.15 -8.30 22.60
CA ASN A 35 -16.54 -8.62 22.31
C ASN A 35 -17.38 -7.39 22.04
N LEU A 36 -18.46 -7.55 21.26
CA LEU A 36 -19.41 -6.47 20.96
C LEU A 36 -19.94 -5.74 22.21
N ARG A 37 -20.22 -6.49 23.30
CA ARG A 37 -20.73 -5.92 24.56
C ARG A 37 -19.69 -5.04 25.26
N THR A 38 -18.43 -5.46 25.23
CA THR A 38 -17.31 -4.70 25.81
C THR A 38 -17.08 -3.41 25.05
N ILE A 39 -17.05 -3.49 23.71
CA ILE A 39 -16.92 -2.32 22.83
C ILE A 39 -18.05 -1.32 23.09
N LEU A 40 -19.29 -1.79 23.27
CA LEU A 40 -20.43 -0.92 23.56
C LEU A 40 -20.25 -0.17 24.89
N HIS A 41 -19.85 -0.87 25.94
CA HIS A 41 -19.66 -0.29 27.27
C HIS A 41 -18.51 0.72 27.29
N GLU A 42 -17.38 0.39 26.64
CA GLU A 42 -16.18 1.22 26.68
C GLU A 42 -16.24 2.42 25.72
N THR A 43 -16.99 2.33 24.61
CA THR A 43 -17.15 3.44 23.66
C THR A 43 -18.31 4.38 24.00
N GLY A 44 -19.28 3.95 24.82
CA GLY A 44 -20.45 4.75 25.19
C GLY A 44 -21.36 5.11 24.01
N MET A 45 -21.26 4.40 22.88
CA MET A 45 -22.03 4.64 21.66
C MET A 45 -23.27 3.74 21.56
N PRO A 46 -24.31 4.12 20.79
CA PRO A 46 -25.47 3.26 20.59
C PRO A 46 -25.11 2.01 19.77
N LEU A 47 -25.78 0.89 20.08
CA LEU A 47 -25.50 -0.42 19.50
C LEU A 47 -25.58 -0.44 17.96
N ASP A 48 -26.51 0.32 17.38
CA ASP A 48 -26.67 0.39 15.92
C ASP A 48 -25.45 1.03 15.24
N LEU A 49 -24.91 2.12 15.79
CA LEU A 49 -23.72 2.77 15.25
C LEU A 49 -22.48 1.88 15.38
N VAL A 50 -22.33 1.18 16.51
CA VAL A 50 -21.21 0.24 16.70
C VAL A 50 -21.30 -0.92 15.71
N LYS A 51 -22.48 -1.49 15.48
CA LYS A 51 -22.68 -2.55 14.48
C LYS A 51 -22.36 -2.06 13.06
N LYS A 52 -22.83 -0.86 12.69
CA LYS A 52 -22.52 -0.25 11.39
C LYS A 52 -21.02 0.01 11.23
N ALA A 53 -20.36 0.55 12.25
CA ALA A 53 -18.93 0.80 12.24
C ALA A 53 -18.11 -0.51 12.09
N LEU A 54 -18.47 -1.55 12.84
CA LEU A 54 -17.83 -2.86 12.72
C LEU A 54 -18.07 -3.49 11.34
N CYS A 55 -19.27 -3.32 10.76
CA CYS A 55 -19.57 -3.79 9.41
C CYS A 55 -18.64 -3.14 8.38
N VAL A 56 -18.46 -1.81 8.44
CA VAL A 56 -17.52 -1.09 7.56
C VAL A 56 -16.09 -1.59 7.76
N LEU A 57 -15.63 -1.73 9.00
CA LEU A 57 -14.27 -2.20 9.28
C LEU A 57 -14.02 -3.64 8.79
N VAL A 58 -15.02 -4.52 8.87
CA VAL A 58 -14.94 -5.89 8.35
C VAL A 58 -14.95 -5.88 6.82
N GLN A 59 -15.81 -5.07 6.20
CA GLN A 59 -15.92 -4.93 4.74
C GLN A 59 -14.61 -4.50 4.09
N HIS A 60 -13.81 -3.66 4.75
CA HIS A 60 -12.47 -3.25 4.28
C HIS A 60 -11.35 -4.19 4.72
N GLY A 61 -11.67 -5.30 5.39
CA GLY A 61 -10.69 -6.24 5.91
C GLY A 61 -9.80 -5.68 7.02
N ILE A 62 -10.13 -4.52 7.61
CA ILE A 62 -9.38 -3.88 8.69
C ILE A 62 -9.60 -4.64 10.01
N CYS A 63 -10.83 -5.09 10.23
CA CYS A 63 -11.21 -5.88 11.38
C CYS A 63 -11.44 -7.34 10.98
N VAL A 64 -10.79 -8.26 11.69
CA VAL A 64 -11.02 -9.70 11.58
C VAL A 64 -11.86 -10.12 12.77
N PHE A 65 -12.96 -10.83 12.50
CA PHE A 65 -13.78 -11.42 13.54
C PHE A 65 -13.43 -12.90 13.71
N ARG A 66 -13.41 -13.38 14.95
CA ARG A 66 -13.20 -14.79 15.28
C ARG A 66 -14.37 -15.32 16.09
N HIS A 67 -14.97 -16.38 15.58
CA HIS A 67 -16.00 -17.10 16.32
C HIS A 67 -15.34 -18.18 17.17
N ARG A 68 -15.49 -18.12 18.50
CA ARG A 68 -14.90 -19.12 19.43
C ARG A 68 -15.73 -20.41 19.57
N GLY A 69 -16.59 -20.71 18.60
CA GLY A 69 -17.51 -21.86 18.64
C GLY A 69 -18.91 -21.50 19.13
N PRO A 70 -19.86 -22.45 19.01
CA PRO A 70 -21.28 -22.20 19.24
C PRO A 70 -21.56 -21.69 20.66
N GLY A 71 -22.32 -20.59 20.76
CA GLY A 71 -22.73 -19.97 22.03
C GLY A 71 -21.69 -19.02 22.66
N ARG A 72 -20.49 -18.89 22.09
CA ARG A 72 -19.49 -17.91 22.56
C ARG A 72 -19.58 -16.60 21.78
N PRO A 73 -19.37 -15.45 22.43
CA PRO A 73 -19.38 -14.16 21.75
C PRO A 73 -18.24 -14.10 20.73
N THR A 74 -18.51 -13.39 19.63
CA THR A 74 -17.53 -13.15 18.57
C THR A 74 -16.54 -12.08 19.01
N ASP A 75 -15.26 -12.40 18.94
CA ASP A 75 -14.18 -11.45 19.20
C ASP A 75 -13.87 -10.68 17.92
N TYR A 76 -13.77 -9.35 18.03
CA TYR A 76 -13.34 -8.45 16.96
C TYR A 76 -11.92 -7.99 17.23
N GLN A 77 -11.03 -8.14 16.25
CA GLN A 77 -9.64 -7.70 16.33
C GLN A 77 -9.30 -6.82 15.12
N SER A 78 -8.78 -5.62 15.37
CA SER A 78 -8.28 -4.72 14.31
C SER A 78 -6.81 -4.96 14.02
N SER A 79 -6.42 -4.99 12.74
CA SER A 79 -5.01 -5.04 12.32
C SER A 79 -4.49 -3.62 12.05
N CYS A 80 -3.45 -3.20 12.76
CA CYS A 80 -2.81 -1.89 12.56
C CYS A 80 -2.13 -1.80 11.19
N ASP A 81 -1.44 -2.85 10.78
CA ASP A 81 -0.71 -2.91 9.51
C ASP A 81 -1.67 -2.70 8.33
N ARG A 82 -2.86 -3.33 8.35
CA ARG A 82 -3.87 -3.10 7.32
C ARG A 82 -4.39 -1.66 7.24
N ILE A 83 -4.45 -0.95 8.38
CA ILE A 83 -4.86 0.46 8.40
C ILE A 83 -3.74 1.34 7.85
N LEU A 84 -2.49 1.09 8.24
CA LEU A 84 -1.34 1.84 7.73
C LEU A 84 -1.18 1.67 6.22
N ARG A 85 -1.57 0.52 5.66
CA ARG A 85 -1.57 0.29 4.20
C ARG A 85 -2.54 1.20 3.42
N ILE A 86 -3.51 1.85 4.07
CA ILE A 86 -4.39 2.85 3.43
C ILE A 86 -3.57 4.01 2.85
N LEU A 87 -2.50 4.40 3.54
CA LEU A 87 -1.53 5.40 3.08
C LEU A 87 -0.96 5.08 1.69
N ARG A 88 -0.85 3.79 1.35
CA ARG A 88 -0.22 3.29 0.13
C ARG A 88 -1.19 3.14 -1.05
N TYR A 89 -2.48 3.44 -0.87
CA TYR A 89 -3.50 3.23 -1.90
C TYR A 89 -3.18 3.95 -3.22
N PRO A 90 -2.75 5.23 -3.23
CA PRO A 90 -2.38 5.91 -4.47
C PRO A 90 -1.27 5.17 -5.23
N ARG A 91 -0.29 4.62 -4.50
CA ARG A 91 0.84 3.89 -5.09
C ARG A 91 0.40 2.54 -5.67
N TYR A 92 -0.52 1.83 -5.03
CA TYR A 92 -1.09 0.59 -5.59
C TYR A 92 -1.85 0.85 -6.89
N ILE A 93 -2.68 1.89 -6.90
CA ILE A 93 -3.47 2.31 -8.08
C ILE A 93 -2.54 2.68 -9.24
N TYR A 94 -1.53 3.52 -8.97
CA TYR A 94 -0.53 3.90 -9.97
C TYR A 94 0.20 2.68 -10.55
N THR A 95 0.56 1.72 -9.70
CA THR A 95 1.25 0.50 -10.13
C THR A 95 0.34 -0.37 -11.00
N ALA A 96 -0.94 -0.50 -10.65
CA ALA A 96 -1.92 -1.19 -11.47
C ALA A 96 -2.07 -0.54 -12.85
N LYS A 97 -2.10 0.81 -12.91
CA LYS A 97 -2.08 1.57 -14.16
C LYS A 97 -0.85 1.25 -15.02
N THR A 98 0.34 1.23 -14.43
CA THR A 98 1.59 0.97 -15.17
C THR A 98 1.67 -0.45 -15.75
N LEU A 99 1.07 -1.45 -15.09
CA LEU A 99 1.16 -2.86 -15.50
C LEU A 99 -0.01 -3.30 -16.40
N TYR A 100 -1.21 -2.76 -16.19
CA TYR A 100 -2.45 -3.25 -16.80
C TYR A 100 -3.28 -2.15 -17.49
N GLY A 101 -2.77 -0.92 -17.56
CA GLY A 101 -3.47 0.23 -18.14
C GLY A 101 -4.65 0.73 -17.29
N ASP A 102 -5.47 1.58 -17.88
CA ASP A 102 -6.59 2.26 -17.20
C ASP A 102 -7.66 1.27 -16.69
N THR A 103 -7.85 0.14 -17.39
CA THR A 103 -8.78 -0.92 -16.95
C THR A 103 -8.32 -1.55 -15.63
N GLY A 104 -7.02 -1.82 -15.48
CA GLY A 104 -6.49 -2.38 -14.24
C GLY A 104 -6.44 -1.37 -13.10
N GLU A 105 -6.20 -0.11 -13.41
CA GLU A 105 -6.27 1.01 -12.46
C GLU A 105 -7.64 1.07 -11.79
N LEU A 106 -8.72 1.12 -12.59
CA LEU A 106 -10.09 1.22 -12.08
C LEU A 106 -10.54 -0.03 -11.32
N ILE A 107 -10.11 -1.23 -11.74
CA ILE A 107 -10.40 -2.48 -11.00
C ILE A 107 -9.82 -2.39 -9.58
N VAL A 108 -8.55 -2.00 -9.46
CA VAL A 108 -7.88 -1.90 -8.15
C VAL A 108 -8.45 -0.75 -7.34
N GLU A 109 -8.77 0.39 -7.96
CA GLU A 109 -9.41 1.53 -7.29
C GLU A 109 -10.76 1.14 -6.66
N GLU A 110 -11.65 0.51 -7.43
CA GLU A 110 -12.97 0.08 -6.93
C GLU A 110 -12.85 -0.93 -5.78
N LEU A 111 -11.92 -1.88 -5.89
CA LEU A 111 -11.66 -2.85 -4.83
C LEU A 111 -11.09 -2.20 -3.56
N LEU A 112 -10.18 -1.23 -3.68
CA LEU A 112 -9.64 -0.53 -2.51
C LEU A 112 -10.70 0.37 -1.83
N GLN A 113 -11.54 1.04 -2.61
CA GLN A 113 -12.59 1.93 -2.11
C GLN A 113 -13.78 1.20 -1.48
N ARG A 114 -14.08 -0.03 -1.91
CA ARG A 114 -15.24 -0.81 -1.41
C ARG A 114 -14.83 -2.00 -0.54
N GLY A 115 -13.55 -2.36 -0.53
CA GLY A 115 -13.01 -3.52 0.18
C GLY A 115 -13.29 -4.82 -0.56
N GLU A 116 -14.25 -5.60 -0.06
CA GLU A 116 -14.58 -6.92 -0.61
C GLU A 116 -15.70 -6.85 -1.66
N MET A 117 -15.45 -7.36 -2.87
CA MET A 117 -16.45 -7.38 -3.95
C MET A 117 -16.46 -8.66 -4.76
N THR A 118 -17.60 -8.97 -5.35
CA THR A 118 -17.72 -10.04 -6.36
C THR A 118 -17.21 -9.58 -7.72
N MET A 119 -16.71 -10.53 -8.50
CA MET A 119 -16.15 -10.27 -9.83
C MET A 119 -17.18 -9.57 -10.74
N SER A 120 -18.42 -10.05 -10.75
CA SER A 120 -19.48 -9.51 -11.61
C SER A 120 -19.82 -8.07 -11.28
N ARG A 121 -19.82 -7.72 -9.99
CA ARG A 121 -20.08 -6.34 -9.56
C ARG A 121 -18.93 -5.42 -9.95
N THR A 122 -17.68 -5.85 -9.77
CA THR A 122 -16.50 -5.07 -10.16
C THR A 122 -16.44 -4.84 -11.66
N VAL A 123 -16.65 -5.88 -12.47
CA VAL A 123 -16.65 -5.78 -13.94
C VAL A 123 -17.73 -4.80 -14.41
N LYS A 124 -18.93 -4.87 -13.84
CA LYS A 124 -20.03 -3.96 -14.16
C LYS A 124 -19.70 -2.51 -13.81
N THR A 125 -19.25 -2.24 -12.58
CA THR A 125 -18.96 -0.86 -12.14
C THR A 125 -17.80 -0.24 -12.93
N VAL A 126 -16.77 -1.02 -13.24
CA VAL A 126 -15.62 -0.56 -14.01
C VAL A 126 -16.02 -0.29 -15.46
N ALA A 127 -16.79 -1.18 -16.09
CA ALA A 127 -17.27 -0.96 -17.44
C ALA A 127 -18.17 0.29 -17.52
N ASP A 128 -19.09 0.47 -16.56
CA ASP A 128 -19.96 1.64 -16.49
C ASP A 128 -19.14 2.94 -16.34
N ARG A 129 -18.09 2.95 -15.51
CA ARG A 129 -17.19 4.10 -15.32
C ARG A 129 -16.34 4.39 -16.56
N LEU A 130 -15.78 3.37 -17.21
CA LEU A 130 -15.01 3.54 -18.44
C LEU A 130 -15.89 4.09 -19.56
N THR A 131 -17.14 3.63 -19.69
CA THR A 131 -18.07 4.17 -20.70
C THR A 131 -18.46 5.63 -20.51
N GLN A 132 -18.28 6.18 -19.30
CA GLN A 132 -18.51 7.61 -19.05
C GLN A 132 -17.33 8.47 -19.53
N ASN A 133 -16.12 7.91 -19.57
CA ASN A 133 -14.92 8.60 -20.02
C ASN A 133 -14.66 8.49 -21.53
N MET A 134 -15.42 7.63 -22.24
CA MET A 134 -15.31 7.43 -23.69
C MET A 134 -16.27 8.34 -24.47
N GLU A 135 -15.90 8.68 -25.71
CA GLU A 135 -16.68 9.49 -26.64
C GLU A 135 -18.08 8.88 -26.95
N ASP A 136 -18.99 9.73 -27.43
CA ASP A 136 -20.36 9.35 -27.77
C ASP A 136 -20.43 8.22 -28.79
N GLY A 137 -20.95 7.06 -28.37
CA GLY A 137 -21.16 5.87 -29.20
C GLY A 137 -20.18 4.71 -28.95
N GLN A 138 -19.11 4.90 -28.18
CA GLN A 138 -18.22 3.82 -27.77
C GLN A 138 -18.59 3.28 -26.39
N SER A 139 -18.73 1.95 -26.29
CA SER A 139 -19.01 1.26 -25.03
C SER A 139 -17.94 0.23 -24.72
N MET A 140 -17.45 0.21 -23.48
CA MET A 140 -16.53 -0.80 -22.99
C MET A 140 -17.25 -2.15 -22.85
N ASP A 141 -16.70 -3.17 -23.47
CA ASP A 141 -17.21 -4.53 -23.41
C ASP A 141 -16.74 -5.23 -22.11
N TYR A 142 -17.63 -5.99 -21.48
CA TYR A 142 -17.29 -6.71 -20.24
C TYR A 142 -16.19 -7.76 -20.43
N SER A 143 -15.97 -8.24 -21.66
CA SER A 143 -14.91 -9.19 -22.01
C SER A 143 -13.51 -8.63 -21.79
N GLU A 144 -13.29 -7.36 -22.08
CA GLU A 144 -11.97 -6.73 -21.92
C GLU A 144 -11.65 -6.54 -20.44
N VAL A 145 -12.62 -6.05 -19.66
CA VAL A 145 -12.50 -5.86 -18.21
C VAL A 145 -12.31 -7.20 -17.48
N SER A 146 -13.05 -8.23 -17.87
CA SER A 146 -12.89 -9.59 -17.32
C SER A 146 -11.55 -10.21 -17.69
N SER A 147 -11.05 -10.00 -18.90
CA SER A 147 -9.70 -10.43 -19.29
C SER A 147 -8.62 -9.76 -18.44
N ALA A 148 -8.73 -8.44 -18.22
CA ALA A 148 -7.83 -7.71 -17.33
C ALA A 148 -7.91 -8.21 -15.88
N PHE A 149 -9.12 -8.48 -15.38
CA PHE A 149 -9.34 -9.08 -14.06
C PHE A 149 -8.68 -10.46 -13.95
N CYS A 150 -8.84 -11.33 -14.95
CA CYS A 150 -8.20 -12.64 -14.99
C CYS A 150 -6.67 -12.52 -14.95
N LYS A 151 -6.08 -11.63 -15.74
CA LYS A 151 -4.62 -11.36 -15.71
C LYS A 151 -4.14 -10.90 -14.34
N LEU A 152 -4.91 -10.04 -13.67
CA LEU A 152 -4.60 -9.56 -12.31
C LEU A 152 -4.65 -10.69 -11.26
N VAL A 153 -5.55 -11.66 -11.44
CA VAL A 153 -5.62 -12.86 -10.59
C VAL A 153 -4.46 -13.83 -10.89
N GLU A 154 -4.16 -14.08 -12.17
CA GLU A 154 -3.07 -14.95 -12.61
C GLU A 154 -1.70 -14.48 -12.13
N THR A 155 -1.52 -13.17 -12.00
CA THR A 155 -0.30 -12.53 -11.50
C THR A 155 -0.31 -12.27 -9.99
N HIS A 156 -1.35 -12.75 -9.31
CA HIS A 156 -1.54 -12.75 -7.85
C HIS A 156 -1.71 -11.35 -7.22
N PHE A 157 -2.01 -10.31 -8.00
CA PHE A 157 -2.35 -8.98 -7.45
C PHE A 157 -3.74 -8.95 -6.82
N LEU A 158 -4.63 -9.83 -7.28
CA LEU A 158 -5.94 -10.09 -6.67
C LEU A 158 -5.97 -11.48 -6.05
N GLN A 159 -6.64 -11.58 -4.91
CA GLN A 159 -6.81 -12.84 -4.19
C GLN A 159 -8.25 -12.98 -3.71
N ARG A 160 -8.76 -14.19 -3.65
CA ARG A 160 -10.07 -14.44 -3.04
C ARG A 160 -10.01 -14.20 -1.52
N CYS A 161 -11.08 -13.67 -0.96
CA CYS A 161 -11.24 -13.60 0.49
C CYS A 161 -11.41 -15.01 1.06
N PRO A 162 -10.83 -15.33 2.23
CA PRO A 162 -11.10 -16.60 2.90
C PRO A 162 -12.61 -16.76 3.13
N PRO A 163 -13.19 -17.92 2.80
CA PRO A 163 -14.60 -18.15 3.07
C PRO A 163 -14.85 -18.05 4.58
N VAL A 164 -15.88 -17.30 4.95
CA VAL A 164 -16.28 -17.16 6.36
C VAL A 164 -16.56 -18.55 6.91
N ALA A 165 -15.77 -18.97 7.91
CA ALA A 165 -15.95 -20.23 8.62
C ALA A 165 -17.34 -20.25 9.28
N GLY A 166 -18.32 -20.78 8.55
CA GLY A 166 -19.74 -20.75 8.91
C GLY A 166 -20.69 -20.80 7.71
N ALA A 167 -20.23 -20.52 6.48
CA ALA A 167 -21.05 -20.62 5.26
C ALA A 167 -20.91 -21.97 4.51
N ALA A 168 -20.34 -23.00 5.13
CA ALA A 168 -20.45 -24.37 4.64
C ALA A 168 -21.86 -24.89 4.96
N LYS A 169 -22.84 -24.58 4.09
CA LYS A 169 -24.13 -25.25 4.10
C LYS A 169 -23.96 -26.66 3.55
N THR A 170 -24.22 -27.63 4.41
CA THR A 170 -25.07 -28.81 4.16
C THR A 170 -25.18 -29.27 2.70
N ASP A 171 -24.29 -30.17 2.29
CA ASP A 171 -24.65 -31.28 1.40
C ASP A 171 -24.24 -32.58 2.09
N GLY A 172 -25.18 -33.52 2.15
CA GLY A 172 -25.12 -34.68 3.02
C GLY A 172 -24.00 -35.64 2.67
N ALA A 173 -23.06 -35.81 3.60
CA ALA A 173 -22.38 -37.08 3.86
C ALA A 173 -21.84 -37.06 5.30
N ALA A 174 -22.08 -38.13 6.04
CA ALA A 174 -21.85 -38.26 7.47
C ALA A 174 -20.41 -37.91 7.92
N PRO A 175 -20.22 -37.33 9.13
CA PRO A 175 -18.88 -37.10 9.67
C PRO A 175 -18.35 -38.37 10.37
N ALA A 176 -17.28 -38.96 9.82
CA ALA A 176 -16.42 -39.87 10.55
C ALA A 176 -15.38 -39.06 11.35
N ALA A 177 -15.45 -39.22 12.68
CA ALA A 177 -14.47 -39.05 13.78
C ALA A 177 -13.34 -37.98 13.72
N PRO A 178 -12.99 -37.39 14.89
CA PRO A 178 -12.23 -36.13 14.98
C PRO A 178 -10.71 -36.35 15.02
N ALA A 179 -9.98 -35.75 14.09
CA ALA A 179 -8.53 -35.62 14.17
C ALA A 179 -8.14 -34.27 14.80
N ALA A 180 -7.63 -34.39 16.02
CA ALA A 180 -6.57 -33.60 16.67
C ALA A 180 -6.45 -32.09 16.37
N GLN A 181 -6.71 -31.32 17.44
CA GLN A 181 -6.21 -29.97 17.75
C GLN A 181 -5.05 -29.48 16.86
N ALA A 182 -5.39 -28.75 15.79
CA ALA A 182 -4.47 -27.88 15.08
C ALA A 182 -4.41 -26.52 15.79
N SER A 183 -3.19 -26.08 16.09
CA SER A 183 -2.85 -24.78 16.65
C SER A 183 -3.48 -23.63 15.85
N ALA A 184 -4.07 -22.67 16.57
CA ALA A 184 -4.88 -21.58 16.06
C ALA A 184 -4.03 -20.45 15.41
N SER A 185 -3.53 -20.68 14.20
CA SER A 185 -3.10 -19.60 13.29
C SER A 185 -4.24 -19.16 12.38
N VAL A 186 -4.34 -17.85 12.13
CA VAL A 186 -5.31 -17.26 11.17
C VAL A 186 -5.13 -17.94 9.80
N PRO A 187 -6.20 -18.35 9.10
CA PRO A 187 -6.05 -18.80 7.72
C PRO A 187 -5.57 -17.62 6.88
N THR A 188 -4.30 -17.64 6.49
CA THR A 188 -3.76 -16.73 5.48
C THR A 188 -4.39 -17.08 4.14
N PRO A 189 -4.72 -16.10 3.28
CA PRO A 189 -5.28 -16.34 1.94
C PRO A 189 -4.41 -17.30 1.09
N GLU A 190 -3.11 -17.35 1.36
CA GLU A 190 -2.14 -18.23 0.72
C GLU A 190 -2.32 -19.73 1.04
N SER A 191 -3.10 -20.08 2.07
CA SER A 191 -3.34 -21.46 2.48
C SER A 191 -4.45 -22.18 1.69
N PHE A 192 -5.12 -21.50 0.76
CA PHE A 192 -6.24 -22.06 -0.01
C PHE A 192 -5.83 -22.36 -1.47
N ALA A 193 -6.05 -23.60 -1.91
CA ALA A 193 -5.75 -24.07 -3.27
C ALA A 193 -6.55 -23.35 -4.39
N ASP A 194 -7.62 -22.64 -4.04
CA ASP A 194 -8.51 -21.93 -4.97
C ASP A 194 -8.37 -20.40 -4.91
N CYS A 195 -7.40 -19.87 -4.16
CA CYS A 195 -7.23 -18.43 -3.93
C CYS A 195 -7.03 -17.61 -5.22
N TYR A 196 -6.43 -18.24 -6.23
CA TYR A 196 -6.11 -17.65 -7.54
C TYR A 196 -6.89 -18.29 -8.69
N LYS A 197 -7.90 -19.13 -8.41
CA LYS A 197 -8.75 -19.67 -9.48
C LYS A 197 -9.86 -18.66 -9.77
N VAL A 198 -10.07 -18.32 -11.03
CA VAL A 198 -11.20 -17.47 -11.44
C VAL A 198 -12.42 -18.36 -11.67
N PRO A 199 -13.62 -18.04 -11.16
CA PRO A 199 -14.82 -18.78 -11.53
C PRO A 199 -15.08 -18.55 -13.01
N GLN A 200 -15.42 -19.60 -13.76
CA GLN A 200 -15.77 -19.46 -15.18
C GLN A 200 -17.14 -18.80 -15.31
N VAL A 201 -17.19 -17.49 -15.16
CA VAL A 201 -18.40 -16.68 -15.38
C VAL A 201 -18.30 -16.07 -16.76
N THR A 202 -19.17 -16.47 -17.69
CA THR A 202 -19.32 -15.79 -18.98
C THR A 202 -20.12 -14.51 -18.77
N LEU A 203 -19.43 -13.44 -18.36
CA LEU A 203 -20.01 -12.11 -18.30
C LEU A 203 -20.06 -11.52 -19.71
N ARG A 204 -21.24 -11.47 -20.31
CA ARG A 204 -21.49 -10.76 -21.57
C ARG A 204 -22.36 -9.54 -21.31
N GLY A 205 -21.89 -8.36 -21.70
CA GLY A 205 -22.60 -7.10 -21.55
C GLY A 205 -21.71 -5.91 -21.92
N ARG A 206 -22.33 -4.73 -21.99
CA ARG A 206 -21.70 -3.44 -22.26
C ARG A 206 -21.98 -2.49 -21.12
N GLY A 207 -21.00 -1.63 -20.81
CA GLY A 207 -21.17 -0.57 -19.82
C GLY A 207 -22.36 0.33 -20.19
N LYS A 208 -23.15 0.70 -19.19
CA LYS A 208 -24.28 1.63 -19.37
C LYS A 208 -23.79 3.06 -19.14
N ARG A 209 -24.05 3.93 -20.11
CA ARG A 209 -23.97 5.37 -19.88
C ARG A 209 -25.14 5.82 -19.02
N ARG A 210 -24.89 6.70 -18.04
CA ARG A 210 -25.98 7.39 -17.33
C ARG A 210 -26.64 8.34 -18.32
N LEU A 211 -27.81 7.97 -18.84
CA LEU A 211 -28.70 8.90 -19.52
C LEU A 211 -29.29 9.84 -18.46
N SER A 212 -29.02 11.13 -18.58
CA SER A 212 -29.85 12.18 -17.96
C SER A 212 -31.22 12.12 -18.64
N GLY A 213 -32.28 11.90 -17.86
CA GLY A 213 -33.63 11.79 -18.39
C GLY A 213 -34.09 13.07 -19.08
N GLU A 214 -34.52 12.96 -20.33
CA GLU A 214 -35.43 13.91 -20.94
C GLU A 214 -36.85 13.53 -20.51
N ASP A 215 -37.43 14.33 -19.62
CA ASP A 215 -38.88 14.36 -19.40
C ASP A 215 -39.53 15.08 -20.58
N GLY A 216 -40.40 14.38 -21.30
CA GLY A 216 -41.31 14.91 -22.32
C GLY A 216 -42.67 14.24 -22.18
N GLU A 217 -43.65 14.99 -21.68
CA GLU A 217 -45.03 14.59 -21.42
C GLU A 217 -45.75 14.05 -22.67
N ASP A 218 -46.55 12.99 -22.51
CA ASP A 218 -47.79 12.85 -23.28
C ASP A 218 -48.90 12.17 -22.44
N GLN A 219 -50.07 12.79 -22.48
CA GLN A 219 -51.17 12.62 -21.53
C GLN A 219 -52.07 11.39 -21.80
N ARG A 220 -52.41 10.72 -20.69
CA ARG A 220 -53.73 10.17 -20.28
C ARG A 220 -54.65 9.59 -21.37
N ASN A 221 -55.00 8.31 -21.20
CA ASN A 221 -56.41 7.92 -21.08
C ASN A 221 -56.61 6.60 -20.31
N ALA A 222 -57.42 6.68 -19.26
CA ALA A 222 -57.80 5.57 -18.39
C ALA A 222 -58.95 4.76 -19.00
N LYS A 223 -58.86 3.42 -18.93
CA LYS A 223 -60.03 2.51 -18.86
C LYS A 223 -59.65 1.21 -18.14
N LYS A 224 -60.34 0.98 -17.01
CA LYS A 224 -60.40 -0.21 -16.13
C LYS A 224 -59.94 -1.54 -16.74
N ALA A 225 -59.01 -2.21 -16.05
CA ALA A 225 -58.91 -3.66 -16.00
C ALA A 225 -58.31 -4.13 -14.66
N LYS A 226 -58.71 -5.33 -14.25
CA LYS A 226 -58.47 -6.05 -12.98
C LYS A 226 -57.01 -6.02 -12.50
N MET A 227 -56.85 -5.97 -11.18
CA MET A 227 -55.58 -6.08 -10.46
C MET A 227 -55.11 -7.54 -10.42
N ASP A 228 -54.49 -7.98 -11.52
CA ASP A 228 -53.34 -8.90 -11.51
C ASP A 228 -52.12 -8.00 -11.80
N SER A 229 -51.17 -7.92 -10.88
CA SER A 229 -49.96 -7.12 -11.06
C SER A 229 -48.77 -8.05 -11.22
N GLU A 230 -48.58 -8.44 -12.48
CA GLU A 230 -47.32 -8.91 -13.03
C GLU A 230 -46.20 -7.96 -12.64
N VAL A 231 -45.17 -8.55 -12.06
CA VAL A 231 -43.92 -7.93 -11.67
C VAL A 231 -43.22 -7.42 -12.93
N ASP A 232 -42.84 -6.14 -12.89
CA ASP A 232 -42.08 -5.44 -13.92
C ASP A 232 -40.96 -6.31 -14.53
N PHE A 233 -41.12 -6.52 -15.83
CA PHE A 233 -40.34 -7.35 -16.71
C PHE A 233 -39.02 -6.64 -17.10
N CYS A 234 -38.14 -6.40 -16.12
CA CYS A 234 -36.70 -6.23 -16.32
C CYS A 234 -35.93 -7.22 -15.43
N PHE A 235 -36.45 -8.43 -15.38
CA PHE A 235 -35.89 -9.59 -14.68
C PHE A 235 -35.29 -10.56 -15.72
N ILE A 236 -34.35 -10.08 -16.55
CA ILE A 236 -33.35 -11.02 -17.10
C ILE A 236 -32.29 -11.19 -16.02
N VAL A 237 -32.60 -12.15 -15.16
CA VAL A 237 -31.68 -12.99 -14.42
C VAL A 237 -30.39 -13.19 -15.23
N THR A 238 -29.32 -12.50 -14.87
CA THR A 238 -28.03 -13.17 -14.81
C THR A 238 -27.80 -13.47 -13.35
N THR A 239 -28.21 -14.66 -12.91
CA THR A 239 -27.64 -15.28 -11.72
C THR A 239 -26.14 -15.31 -11.96
N HIS A 240 -25.43 -14.32 -11.44
CA HIS A 240 -23.98 -14.33 -11.52
C HIS A 240 -23.53 -15.52 -10.66
N GLY A 241 -22.92 -16.54 -11.27
CA GLY A 241 -22.45 -17.75 -10.59
C GLY A 241 -21.29 -17.53 -9.60
N ASP A 242 -21.13 -16.30 -9.10
CA ASP A 242 -20.10 -15.84 -8.17
C ASP A 242 -20.67 -15.35 -6.83
N GLU A 243 -21.96 -15.63 -6.54
CA GLU A 243 -22.54 -15.34 -5.23
C GLU A 243 -21.76 -16.04 -4.11
N GLY A 244 -21.18 -15.24 -3.19
CA GLY A 244 -20.34 -15.72 -2.10
C GLY A 244 -18.84 -15.77 -2.39
N ILE A 245 -18.40 -15.45 -3.62
CA ILE A 245 -16.98 -15.36 -3.98
C ILE A 245 -16.55 -13.90 -3.98
N TYR A 246 -15.96 -13.48 -2.86
CA TYR A 246 -15.41 -12.14 -2.70
C TYR A 246 -13.93 -12.11 -3.06
N TRP A 247 -13.52 -11.00 -3.67
CA TRP A 247 -12.16 -10.68 -4.06
C TRP A 247 -11.67 -9.48 -3.28
N GLN A 248 -10.39 -9.52 -2.93
CA GLN A 248 -9.66 -8.43 -2.29
C GLN A 248 -8.31 -8.24 -2.98
N VAL A 249 -7.74 -7.05 -2.77
CA VAL A 249 -6.39 -6.74 -3.24
C VAL A 249 -5.35 -7.48 -2.40
N ASN A 250 -4.40 -8.13 -3.07
CA ASN A 250 -3.26 -8.74 -2.40
C ASN A 250 -2.14 -7.72 -2.21
N PHE A 251 -2.15 -7.04 -1.07
CA PHE A 251 -1.12 -6.05 -0.71
C PHE A 251 0.31 -6.61 -0.68
N GLU A 252 0.48 -7.88 -0.32
CA GLU A 252 1.80 -8.51 -0.21
C GLU A 252 2.46 -8.65 -1.58
N ARG A 253 1.67 -8.94 -2.62
CA ARG A 253 2.15 -8.95 -4.00
C ARG A 253 2.63 -7.58 -4.47
N PHE A 254 1.93 -6.51 -4.09
CA PHE A 254 2.39 -5.15 -4.39
C PHE A 254 3.70 -4.82 -3.66
N HIS A 255 3.84 -5.25 -2.40
CA HIS A 255 5.08 -5.05 -1.64
C HIS A 255 6.25 -5.80 -2.26
N LEU A 256 6.05 -7.04 -2.73
CA LEU A 256 7.04 -7.77 -3.50
C LEU A 256 7.49 -6.99 -4.74
N HIS A 257 6.53 -6.50 -5.53
CA HIS A 257 6.83 -5.69 -6.71
C HIS A 257 7.61 -4.41 -6.35
N PHE A 258 7.24 -3.71 -5.28
CA PHE A 258 7.95 -2.49 -4.83
C PHE A 258 9.36 -2.75 -4.35
N ARG A 259 9.57 -3.85 -3.63
CA ARG A 259 10.89 -4.30 -3.23
C ARG A 259 11.74 -4.56 -4.47
N ASP A 260 11.21 -5.32 -5.42
CA ASP A 260 11.94 -5.70 -6.62
C ASP A 260 12.28 -4.46 -7.48
N GLN A 261 11.37 -3.50 -7.62
CA GLN A 261 11.64 -2.20 -8.27
C GLN A 261 12.71 -1.37 -7.55
N ALA A 262 12.72 -1.37 -6.21
CA ALA A 262 13.75 -0.68 -5.44
C ALA A 262 15.13 -1.34 -5.63
N ILE A 263 15.19 -2.67 -5.72
CA ILE A 263 16.43 -3.40 -6.02
C ILE A 263 16.92 -3.06 -7.43
N ILE A 264 16.02 -3.12 -8.42
CA ILE A 264 16.34 -2.85 -9.83
C ILE A 264 16.86 -1.42 -10.01
N SER A 265 16.20 -0.42 -9.41
CA SER A 265 16.65 0.98 -9.49
C SER A 265 18.00 1.21 -8.78
N ALA A 266 18.26 0.52 -7.66
CA ALA A 266 19.56 0.58 -7.00
C ALA A 266 20.69 -0.01 -7.87
N VAL A 267 20.44 -1.13 -8.55
CA VAL A 267 21.40 -1.73 -9.48
C VAL A 267 21.63 -0.85 -10.70
N ALA A 268 20.56 -0.28 -11.27
CA ALA A 268 20.65 0.62 -12.43
C ALA A 268 21.49 1.87 -12.15
N ASN A 269 21.34 2.46 -10.97
CA ASN A 269 22.09 3.66 -10.57
C ASN A 269 23.56 3.38 -10.25
N LYS A 270 23.90 2.15 -9.84
CA LYS A 270 25.26 1.79 -9.42
C LYS A 270 26.10 1.23 -10.57
N LEU A 271 25.52 0.35 -11.37
CA LEU A 271 26.20 -0.35 -12.46
C LEU A 271 25.75 0.24 -13.81
N ASP A 272 24.69 -0.31 -14.37
CA ASP A 272 24.14 0.04 -15.67
C ASP A 272 22.71 -0.48 -15.84
N GLN A 273 22.03 0.01 -16.88
CA GLN A 273 20.68 -0.43 -17.22
C GLN A 273 20.65 -1.92 -17.60
N THR A 274 21.69 -2.43 -18.25
CA THR A 274 21.81 -3.82 -18.69
C THR A 274 21.90 -4.80 -17.51
N SER A 275 22.72 -4.52 -16.49
CA SER A 275 22.74 -5.32 -15.26
C SER A 275 21.41 -5.26 -14.51
N SER A 276 20.74 -4.09 -14.52
CA SER A 276 19.41 -3.97 -13.91
C SER A 276 18.37 -4.87 -14.57
N GLU A 277 18.46 -5.07 -15.90
CA GLU A 277 17.57 -5.98 -16.64
C GLU A 277 17.85 -7.45 -16.33
N ILE A 278 19.13 -7.82 -16.16
CA ILE A 278 19.50 -9.17 -15.72
C ILE A 278 18.91 -9.45 -14.34
N VAL A 279 19.07 -8.53 -13.39
CA VAL A 279 18.49 -8.66 -12.05
C VAL A 279 16.96 -8.65 -12.09
N ARG A 280 16.34 -7.80 -12.93
CA ARG A 280 14.88 -7.79 -13.17
C ARG A 280 14.40 -9.16 -13.64
N THR A 281 15.11 -9.77 -14.58
CA THR A 281 14.78 -11.11 -15.11
C THR A 281 14.90 -12.17 -14.02
N MET A 282 15.97 -12.14 -13.21
CA MET A 282 16.15 -13.04 -12.08
C MET A 282 15.02 -12.92 -11.05
N LEU A 283 14.64 -11.70 -10.70
CA LEU A 283 13.54 -11.44 -9.75
C LEU A 283 12.20 -11.91 -10.33
N ARG A 284 11.94 -11.65 -11.62
CA ARG A 284 10.71 -12.08 -12.31
C ARG A 284 10.51 -13.59 -12.29
N MET A 285 11.58 -14.36 -12.51
CA MET A 285 11.54 -15.82 -12.39
C MET A 285 11.32 -16.30 -10.96
N SER A 286 11.69 -15.48 -9.98
CA SER A 286 11.59 -15.79 -8.56
C SER A 286 10.24 -15.43 -7.92
N GLU A 287 9.41 -14.65 -8.61
CA GLU A 287 8.18 -14.03 -8.08
C GLU A 287 7.20 -15.01 -7.42
N VAL A 288 6.98 -16.18 -8.03
CA VAL A 288 6.03 -17.19 -7.54
C VAL A 288 6.71 -18.19 -6.58
N THR A 289 8.05 -18.29 -6.67
CA THR A 289 8.77 -19.38 -6.01
C THR A 289 9.39 -18.98 -4.68
N THR A 290 9.66 -17.68 -4.49
CA THR A 290 10.32 -17.15 -3.29
C THR A 290 9.30 -16.54 -2.34
N PRO A 291 9.28 -16.94 -1.05
CA PRO A 291 8.40 -16.33 -0.08
C PRO A 291 8.83 -14.89 0.24
N PRO A 292 7.92 -14.03 0.71
CA PRO A 292 8.15 -12.60 0.89
C PRO A 292 9.23 -12.27 1.94
N THR A 293 9.38 -13.10 2.96
CA THR A 293 10.37 -12.95 4.04
C THR A 293 11.68 -13.70 3.79
N ALA A 294 11.88 -14.29 2.60
CA ALA A 294 13.11 -15.02 2.30
C ALA A 294 14.33 -14.09 2.32
N SER A 295 15.42 -14.54 2.93
CA SER A 295 16.68 -13.79 2.93
C SER A 295 17.36 -13.77 1.54
N CYS A 296 17.12 -14.82 0.75
CA CYS A 296 17.72 -15.07 -0.55
C CYS A 296 16.68 -15.68 -1.49
N THR A 297 16.78 -15.39 -2.79
CA THR A 297 15.96 -16.05 -3.82
C THR A 297 16.36 -17.51 -4.02
N LYS A 298 15.53 -18.29 -4.72
CA LYS A 298 15.96 -19.60 -5.22
C LYS A 298 17.16 -19.45 -6.17
N PRO A 299 18.14 -20.37 -6.14
CA PRO A 299 19.25 -20.37 -7.08
C PRO A 299 18.76 -20.57 -8.51
N LEU A 300 19.19 -19.70 -9.42
CA LEU A 300 18.88 -19.75 -10.85
C LEU A 300 20.16 -20.05 -11.64
N SER A 301 20.05 -20.94 -12.62
CA SER A 301 21.18 -21.21 -13.52
C SER A 301 21.35 -20.07 -14.51
N ALA A 302 22.59 -19.74 -14.89
CA ALA A 302 22.79 -18.71 -15.90
C ALA A 302 22.13 -19.07 -17.24
N ASN A 303 21.98 -20.37 -17.56
CA ASN A 303 21.28 -20.82 -18.77
C ASN A 303 19.78 -20.50 -18.76
N GLU A 304 19.13 -20.64 -17.60
CA GLU A 304 17.74 -20.22 -17.42
C GLU A 304 17.59 -18.71 -17.59
N ILE A 305 18.47 -17.93 -16.94
CA ILE A 305 18.47 -16.47 -17.02
C ILE A 305 18.59 -16.00 -18.47
N PHE A 306 19.49 -16.59 -19.25
CA PHE A 306 19.70 -16.25 -20.66
C PHE A 306 18.45 -16.51 -21.52
N ARG A 307 17.72 -17.61 -21.26
CA ARG A 307 16.48 -17.94 -22.00
C ARG A 307 15.32 -17.02 -21.65
N SER A 308 15.26 -16.54 -20.41
CA SER A 308 14.21 -15.65 -19.93
C SER A 308 14.46 -14.17 -20.22
N LEU A 309 15.67 -13.81 -20.67
CA LEU A 309 16.01 -12.43 -20.97
C LEU A 309 15.19 -11.93 -22.17
N PRO A 310 14.65 -10.69 -22.15
CA PRO A 310 13.96 -10.13 -23.29
C PRO A 310 14.86 -10.06 -24.52
N GLY A 311 14.36 -10.52 -25.68
CA GLY A 311 15.12 -10.51 -26.95
C GLY A 311 15.50 -9.11 -27.46
N SER A 312 15.04 -8.03 -26.82
CA SER A 312 15.48 -6.66 -27.06
C SER A 312 16.95 -6.45 -26.70
N TYR A 313 17.47 -7.20 -25.73
CA TYR A 313 18.86 -7.15 -25.31
C TYR A 313 19.60 -8.30 -25.99
N ASN A 314 20.16 -8.03 -27.18
CA ASN A 314 20.93 -8.99 -27.99
C ASN A 314 22.32 -9.27 -27.36
N ILE A 315 22.34 -9.74 -26.12
CA ILE A 315 23.55 -10.03 -25.36
C ILE A 315 24.00 -11.44 -25.73
N ALA A 316 25.26 -11.59 -26.15
CA ALA A 316 25.85 -12.90 -26.36
C ALA A 316 26.11 -13.60 -25.02
N ARG A 317 26.00 -14.93 -24.98
CA ARG A 317 26.25 -15.74 -23.79
C ARG A 317 27.51 -15.39 -22.98
N PRO A 318 28.71 -15.26 -23.59
CA PRO A 318 29.93 -14.95 -22.83
C PRO A 318 29.89 -13.56 -22.17
N VAL A 319 29.13 -12.62 -22.75
CA VAL A 319 28.97 -11.27 -22.20
C VAL A 319 28.04 -11.31 -20.98
N LEU A 320 27.00 -12.15 -21.00
CA LEU A 320 26.16 -12.37 -19.82
C LEU A 320 26.98 -12.93 -18.63
N ASP A 321 27.86 -13.90 -18.89
CA ASP A 321 28.70 -14.50 -17.85
C ASP A 321 29.69 -13.46 -17.26
N GLN A 322 30.17 -12.50 -18.06
CA GLN A 322 30.95 -11.35 -17.58
C GLN A 322 30.14 -10.43 -16.66
N TYR A 323 28.91 -10.07 -17.04
CA TYR A 323 28.03 -9.25 -16.20
C TYR A 323 27.68 -9.94 -14.87
N LEU A 324 27.39 -11.24 -14.91
CA LEU A 324 27.10 -12.01 -13.70
C LEU A 324 28.30 -12.10 -12.77
N THR A 325 29.52 -12.20 -13.31
CA THR A 325 30.75 -12.17 -12.50
C THR A 325 30.92 -10.80 -11.85
N LEU A 326 30.74 -9.71 -12.62
CA LEU A 326 30.81 -8.34 -12.10
C LEU A 326 29.78 -8.09 -10.98
N LEU A 327 28.55 -8.60 -11.15
CA LEU A 327 27.49 -8.51 -10.15
C LEU A 327 27.80 -9.25 -8.84
N VAL A 328 28.57 -10.35 -8.92
CA VAL A 328 28.99 -11.13 -7.75
C VAL A 328 30.18 -10.47 -7.04
N ASP A 329 31.09 -9.84 -7.78
CA ASP A 329 32.28 -9.17 -7.22
C ASP A 329 31.96 -7.83 -6.55
N ASP A 330 30.73 -7.32 -6.71
CA ASP A 330 30.31 -6.04 -6.18
C ASP A 330 30.24 -6.02 -4.63
N PRO A 331 30.82 -5.01 -3.93
CA PRO A 331 30.88 -4.98 -2.47
C PRO A 331 29.53 -4.80 -1.76
N MET A 332 28.44 -4.48 -2.49
CA MET A 332 27.10 -4.47 -1.89
C MET A 332 26.44 -5.86 -1.94
N GLU A 333 27.05 -6.83 -2.63
CA GLU A 333 26.63 -8.23 -2.67
C GLU A 333 25.16 -8.41 -3.07
N PHE A 334 24.71 -7.65 -4.07
CA PHE A 334 23.34 -7.77 -4.61
C PHE A 334 23.04 -9.18 -5.09
N VAL A 335 23.98 -9.77 -5.83
CA VAL A 335 23.93 -11.14 -6.33
C VAL A 335 25.05 -11.95 -5.67
N GLY A 336 24.74 -13.16 -5.24
CA GLY A 336 25.70 -14.13 -4.72
C GLY A 336 25.77 -15.37 -5.62
N ARG A 337 26.93 -16.04 -5.62
CA ARG A 337 27.10 -17.34 -6.27
C ARG A 337 26.80 -18.45 -5.27
N ALA A 338 25.81 -19.29 -5.57
CA ALA A 338 25.36 -20.38 -4.70
C ALA A 338 25.96 -21.75 -5.10
N GLY A 339 26.41 -21.90 -6.34
CA GLY A 339 26.98 -23.16 -6.84
C GLY A 339 27.53 -23.04 -8.26
N GLU A 340 28.14 -24.12 -8.74
CA GLU A 340 28.80 -24.16 -10.07
C GLU A 340 28.02 -24.96 -11.13
N SER A 341 26.97 -25.68 -10.71
CA SER A 341 26.13 -26.47 -11.61
C SER A 341 25.48 -25.59 -12.70
N GLY A 342 25.34 -26.13 -13.91
CA GLY A 342 24.57 -25.47 -14.99
C GLY A 342 25.19 -24.18 -15.55
N GLY A 343 26.51 -23.99 -15.45
CA GLY A 343 27.20 -22.76 -15.89
C GLY A 343 27.22 -21.66 -14.82
N GLY A 344 27.03 -22.03 -13.56
CA GLY A 344 26.96 -21.11 -12.42
C GLY A 344 25.52 -20.91 -11.94
N MET A 345 25.32 -21.10 -10.64
CA MET A 345 24.06 -20.84 -9.94
C MET A 345 24.15 -19.51 -9.19
N TYR A 346 23.23 -18.61 -9.49
CA TYR A 346 23.21 -17.26 -8.97
C TYR A 346 21.95 -17.03 -8.12
N VAL A 347 22.08 -16.24 -7.06
CA VAL A 347 21.04 -15.94 -6.08
C VAL A 347 21.03 -14.44 -5.81
N VAL A 348 19.86 -13.82 -5.67
CA VAL A 348 19.74 -12.43 -5.24
C VAL A 348 19.58 -12.39 -3.72
N ASN A 349 20.45 -11.64 -3.03
CA ASN A 349 20.49 -11.53 -1.57
C ASN A 349 19.52 -10.45 -1.07
N LEU A 350 18.23 -10.75 -0.99
CA LEU A 350 17.18 -9.80 -0.63
C LEU A 350 17.45 -9.05 0.69
N HIS A 351 17.86 -9.75 1.75
CA HIS A 351 18.14 -9.13 3.05
C HIS A 351 19.31 -8.14 3.01
N LYS A 352 20.40 -8.49 2.32
CA LYS A 352 21.58 -7.61 2.19
C LYS A 352 21.24 -6.35 1.38
N VAL A 353 20.46 -6.52 0.32
CA VAL A 353 20.02 -5.37 -0.49
C VAL A 353 19.13 -4.44 0.31
N LEU A 354 18.15 -4.97 1.05
CA LEU A 354 17.30 -4.17 1.94
C LEU A 354 18.12 -3.45 3.03
N ALA A 355 19.14 -4.10 3.60
CA ALA A 355 20.06 -3.47 4.53
C ALA A 355 20.85 -2.32 3.87
N ASN A 356 21.29 -2.48 2.61
CA ASN A 356 22.01 -1.43 1.90
C ASN A 356 21.09 -0.25 1.54
N LEU A 357 19.85 -0.53 1.11
CA LEU A 357 18.83 0.48 0.84
C LEU A 357 18.49 1.27 2.10
N ALA A 358 18.20 0.59 3.21
CA ALA A 358 17.95 1.25 4.48
C ALA A 358 19.14 2.10 4.92
N ARG A 359 20.39 1.61 4.77
CA ARG A 359 21.59 2.41 5.07
C ARG A 359 21.65 3.68 4.23
N ALA A 360 21.41 3.59 2.93
CA ALA A 360 21.39 4.76 2.04
C ALA A 360 20.30 5.76 2.46
N THR A 361 19.10 5.29 2.79
CA THR A 361 18.01 6.14 3.30
C THR A 361 18.40 6.85 4.60
N LEU A 362 19.04 6.14 5.55
CA LEU A 362 19.55 6.73 6.78
C LEU A 362 20.57 7.84 6.51
N GLU A 363 21.53 7.58 5.62
CA GLU A 363 22.55 8.56 5.24
C GLU A 363 21.93 9.80 4.59
N SER A 364 20.95 9.63 3.70
CA SER A 364 20.23 10.74 3.06
C SER A 364 19.48 11.60 4.08
N ILE A 365 18.77 10.98 5.04
CA ILE A 365 18.07 11.73 6.11
C ILE A 365 19.07 12.54 6.95
N VAL A 366 20.23 11.95 7.29
CA VAL A 366 21.26 12.66 8.05
C VAL A 366 21.85 13.81 7.24
N GLN A 367 22.07 13.61 5.94
CA GLN A 367 22.59 14.64 5.05
C GLN A 367 21.65 15.84 4.91
N GLU A 368 20.34 15.60 4.74
CA GLU A 368 19.36 16.69 4.63
C GLU A 368 19.15 17.43 5.96
N ARG A 369 19.19 16.73 7.09
CA ARG A 369 18.92 17.36 8.41
C ARG A 369 20.14 18.05 9.03
N PHE A 370 21.32 17.46 8.92
CA PHE A 370 22.54 17.91 9.61
C PHE A 370 23.67 18.32 8.67
N GLY A 371 23.43 18.26 7.36
CA GLY A 371 24.40 18.62 6.33
C GLY A 371 25.40 17.51 5.97
N SER A 372 26.19 17.78 4.94
CA SER A 372 27.14 16.82 4.35
C SER A 372 28.29 16.43 5.28
N ARG A 373 28.75 17.33 6.16
CA ARG A 373 29.83 17.05 7.14
C ARG A 373 29.39 16.02 8.17
N SER A 374 28.20 16.16 8.73
CA SER A 374 27.60 15.22 9.67
C SER A 374 27.34 13.86 9.02
N ALA A 375 26.85 13.86 7.77
CA ALA A 375 26.69 12.63 7.00
C ALA A 375 28.02 11.90 6.74
N ARG A 376 29.13 12.63 6.57
CA ARG A 376 30.47 12.02 6.46
C ARG A 376 30.86 11.28 7.73
N ILE A 377 30.67 11.89 8.91
CA ILE A 377 30.92 11.24 10.20
C ILE A 377 30.03 10.00 10.35
N PHE A 378 28.76 10.10 9.98
CA PHE A 378 27.80 8.99 10.05
C PHE A 378 28.21 7.81 9.15
N ARG A 379 28.60 8.07 7.90
CA ARG A 379 29.13 7.04 6.96
C ARG A 379 30.38 6.37 7.51
N LEU A 380 31.27 7.16 8.11
CA LEU A 380 32.50 6.65 8.71
C LEU A 380 32.18 5.70 9.87
N LEU A 381 31.26 6.08 10.76
CA LEU A 381 30.80 5.25 11.88
C LEU A 381 30.14 3.96 11.41
N LEU A 382 29.32 4.00 10.35
CA LEU A 382 28.71 2.80 9.77
C LEU A 382 29.74 1.80 9.21
N ARG A 383 30.84 2.29 8.62
CA ARG A 383 31.89 1.43 8.04
C ARG A 383 32.81 0.83 9.09
N LYS A 384 33.27 1.63 10.07
CA LYS A 384 34.25 1.19 11.08
C LYS A 384 33.62 0.63 12.35
N ARG A 385 32.30 0.79 12.52
CA ARG A 385 31.45 0.38 13.66
C ARG A 385 31.75 1.06 14.98
N HIS A 386 32.98 1.04 15.45
CA HIS A 386 33.38 1.62 16.75
C HIS A 386 34.53 2.59 16.55
N LEU A 387 34.35 3.85 16.93
CA LEU A 387 35.39 4.88 16.82
C LEU A 387 35.43 5.79 18.05
N GLU A 388 36.65 6.18 18.42
CA GLU A 388 36.90 7.25 19.40
C GLU A 388 36.82 8.63 18.73
N GLN A 389 36.63 9.68 19.54
CA GLN A 389 36.51 11.06 19.02
C GLN A 389 37.73 11.47 18.17
N LYS A 390 38.95 11.20 18.63
CA LYS A 390 40.18 11.53 17.90
C LYS A 390 40.27 10.82 16.54
N GLN A 391 39.84 9.56 16.49
CA GLN A 391 39.82 8.79 15.25
C GLN A 391 38.78 9.31 14.26
N VAL A 392 37.62 9.77 14.76
CA VAL A 392 36.60 10.41 13.92
C VAL A 392 37.16 11.69 13.29
N GLU A 393 37.88 12.51 14.05
CA GLU A 393 38.52 13.75 13.58
C GLU A 393 39.53 13.46 12.46
N ASP A 394 40.45 12.52 12.70
CA ASP A 394 41.52 12.15 11.78
C ASP A 394 40.96 11.53 10.48
N PHE A 395 40.02 10.59 10.58
CA PHE A 395 39.46 9.92 9.39
C PHE A 395 38.44 10.76 8.63
N ALA A 396 37.69 11.64 9.30
CA ALA A 396 36.72 12.50 8.64
C ALA A 396 37.36 13.76 8.03
N MET A 397 38.60 14.07 8.42
CA MET A 397 39.32 15.30 8.07
C MET A 397 38.50 16.54 8.46
N ILE A 398 37.99 16.55 9.69
CA ILE A 398 37.15 17.61 10.25
C ILE A 398 37.83 18.16 11.52
N PRO A 399 37.87 19.49 11.72
CA PRO A 399 38.44 20.07 12.92
C PRO A 399 37.79 19.55 14.21
N ALA A 400 38.58 19.35 15.27
CA ALA A 400 38.14 18.76 16.53
C ALA A 400 36.92 19.44 17.17
N LYS A 401 36.86 20.78 17.13
CA LYS A 401 35.74 21.55 17.67
C LYS A 401 34.43 21.25 16.95
N GLU A 402 34.46 21.20 15.62
CA GLU A 402 33.27 20.95 14.80
C GLU A 402 32.84 19.47 14.86
N ALA A 403 33.81 18.54 14.81
CA ALA A 403 33.54 17.12 14.89
C ALA A 403 32.84 16.75 16.21
N LYS A 404 33.31 17.33 17.33
CA LYS A 404 32.71 17.15 18.66
C LYS A 404 31.28 17.66 18.72
N ASP A 405 31.01 18.85 18.20
CA ASP A 405 29.67 19.43 18.17
C ASP A 405 28.71 18.57 17.34
N MET A 406 29.12 18.18 16.13
CA MET A 406 28.32 17.29 15.27
C MET A 406 28.07 15.91 15.91
N LEU A 407 29.05 15.31 16.58
CA LEU A 407 28.89 14.03 17.28
C LEU A 407 27.85 14.13 18.40
N TYR A 408 27.89 15.19 19.21
CA TYR A 408 26.90 15.37 20.27
C TYR A 408 25.51 15.69 19.73
N MET A 409 25.42 16.43 18.63
CA MET A 409 24.14 16.63 17.94
C MET A 409 23.55 15.29 17.47
N LEU A 410 24.35 14.41 16.84
CA LEU A 410 23.90 13.09 16.41
C LEU A 410 23.55 12.17 17.58
N LEU A 411 24.26 12.26 18.70
CA LEU A 411 23.98 11.53 19.94
C LEU A 411 22.64 11.97 20.56
N SER A 412 22.38 13.29 20.61
CA SER A 412 21.13 13.84 21.16
C SER A 412 19.87 13.38 20.39
N GLN A 413 20.03 13.08 19.10
CA GLN A 413 18.97 12.60 18.21
C GLN A 413 18.90 11.07 18.17
N ASN A 414 19.67 10.36 19.00
CA ASN A 414 19.79 8.91 19.06
C ASN A 414 20.16 8.23 17.72
N LEU A 415 20.84 8.96 16.83
CA LEU A 415 21.36 8.42 15.56
C LEU A 415 22.68 7.67 15.79
N VAL A 416 23.45 8.13 16.78
CA VAL A 416 24.70 7.53 17.25
C VAL A 416 24.50 7.14 18.70
N GLN A 417 25.05 5.99 19.08
CA GLN A 417 25.06 5.47 20.44
C GLN A 417 26.49 5.51 20.98
N LEU A 418 26.60 5.62 22.30
CA LEU A 418 27.86 5.67 23.00
C LEU A 418 28.02 4.34 23.76
N GLN A 419 29.08 3.61 23.42
CA GLN A 419 29.46 2.35 24.04
C GLN A 419 30.60 2.62 25.02
N GLU A 420 30.32 2.42 26.30
CA GLU A 420 31.30 2.57 27.38
C GLU A 420 32.05 1.25 27.57
N ILE A 421 33.38 1.31 27.53
CA ILE A 421 34.25 0.17 27.86
C ILE A 421 35.10 0.57 29.07
N PRO A 422 34.74 0.11 30.28
CA PRO A 422 35.47 0.47 31.49
C PRO A 422 36.80 -0.30 31.59
N LYS A 423 37.88 0.37 32.01
CA LYS A 423 39.14 -0.33 32.37
C LYS A 423 39.07 -1.00 33.74
N THR A 424 38.26 -0.44 34.63
CA THR A 424 38.07 -0.89 36.02
C THR A 424 36.57 -1.10 36.28
N PRO A 425 36.17 -2.07 37.11
CA PRO A 425 34.76 -2.41 37.34
C PRO A 425 33.93 -1.27 37.96
N ASP A 426 34.56 -0.20 38.43
CA ASP A 426 33.91 0.97 39.03
C ASP A 426 33.25 1.92 38.01
N PHE A 427 33.36 1.65 36.70
CA PHE A 427 32.80 2.46 35.60
C PHE A 427 33.13 3.98 35.67
N ALA A 428 34.22 4.34 36.33
CA ALA A 428 34.60 5.75 36.51
C ALA A 428 34.90 6.42 35.15
N PRO A 429 34.29 7.58 34.83
CA PRO A 429 34.44 8.25 33.52
C PRO A 429 35.88 8.54 33.10
N SER A 430 36.78 8.77 34.06
CA SER A 430 38.21 9.02 33.79
C SER A 430 38.98 7.79 33.30
N ARG A 431 38.45 6.58 33.55
CA ARG A 431 39.07 5.29 33.21
C ARG A 431 38.21 4.46 32.25
N THR A 432 37.26 5.09 31.58
CA THR A 432 36.34 4.46 30.62
C THR A 432 36.62 4.97 29.22
N PHE A 433 36.68 4.08 28.25
CA PHE A 433 36.72 4.45 26.84
C PHE A 433 35.31 4.66 26.32
N TYR A 434 35.12 5.76 25.59
CA TYR A 434 33.84 6.14 24.98
C TYR A 434 33.91 5.92 23.48
N LEU A 435 33.30 4.82 23.01
CA LEU A 435 33.26 4.47 21.59
C LEU A 435 31.92 4.86 20.98
N TYR A 436 31.95 5.68 19.95
CA TYR A 436 30.77 6.00 19.16
C TYR A 436 30.45 4.84 18.23
N THR A 437 29.20 4.41 18.25
CA THR A 437 28.68 3.29 17.48
C THR A 437 27.38 3.70 16.79
N CYS A 438 27.20 3.31 15.54
CA CYS A 438 25.92 3.45 14.85
C CYS A 438 25.34 2.06 14.57
N ASN A 439 24.23 1.72 15.22
CA ASN A 439 23.49 0.50 14.92
C ASN A 439 22.35 0.80 13.95
N GLN A 440 22.34 0.10 12.82
CA GLN A 440 21.37 0.33 11.76
C GLN A 440 19.93 0.00 12.17
N LEU A 441 19.71 -1.10 12.89
CA LEU A 441 18.36 -1.60 13.19
C LEU A 441 17.59 -0.71 14.20
N PRO A 442 18.16 -0.35 15.37
CA PRO A 442 17.50 0.59 16.29
C PRO A 442 17.26 1.96 15.66
N THR A 443 18.22 2.47 14.89
CA THR A 443 18.10 3.75 14.21
C THR A 443 17.00 3.72 13.14
N ALA A 444 16.88 2.63 12.37
CA ALA A 444 15.78 2.43 11.43
C ALA A 444 14.41 2.40 12.13
N ARG A 445 14.29 1.69 13.26
CA ARG A 445 13.04 1.65 14.05
C ARG A 445 12.64 3.01 14.61
N MET A 446 13.61 3.76 15.13
CA MET A 446 13.36 5.12 15.61
C MET A 446 12.91 6.04 14.47
N LEU A 447 13.57 5.96 13.32
CA LEU A 447 13.22 6.80 12.17
C LEU A 447 11.86 6.43 11.58
N LEU A 448 11.51 5.15 11.56
CA LEU A 448 10.17 4.70 11.18
C LEU A 448 9.09 5.34 12.06
N GLN A 449 9.29 5.41 13.39
CA GLN A 449 8.37 6.12 14.29
C GLN A 449 8.30 7.61 14.00
N ASN A 450 9.43 8.24 13.67
CA ASN A 450 9.46 9.64 13.26
C ASN A 450 8.71 9.86 11.94
N CYS A 451 8.82 8.94 10.97
CA CYS A 451 8.06 8.98 9.72
C CYS A 451 6.55 8.92 9.99
N TYR A 452 6.08 8.01 10.84
CA TYR A 452 4.65 7.96 11.22
C TYR A 452 4.18 9.25 11.89
N LYS A 453 5.00 9.85 12.74
CA LYS A 453 4.70 11.15 13.34
C LYS A 453 4.65 12.27 12.30
N THR A 454 5.55 12.26 11.31
CA THR A 454 5.57 13.23 10.21
C THR A 454 4.31 13.13 9.37
N VAL A 455 3.93 11.93 8.94
CA VAL A 455 2.68 11.70 8.18
C VAL A 455 1.48 12.17 8.98
N ALA A 456 1.38 11.79 10.26
CA ALA A 456 0.28 12.23 11.11
C ALA A 456 0.19 13.77 11.22
N ASN A 457 1.33 14.47 11.28
CA ASN A 457 1.35 15.93 11.31
C ASN A 457 0.97 16.56 9.96
N LEU A 458 1.36 15.95 8.83
CA LEU A 458 0.96 16.38 7.49
C LEU A 458 -0.55 16.27 7.31
N ILE A 459 -1.16 15.13 7.69
CA ILE A 459 -2.61 14.92 7.63
C ILE A 459 -3.34 15.93 8.52
N VAL A 460 -2.87 16.15 9.76
CA VAL A 460 -3.47 17.16 10.66
C VAL A 460 -3.41 18.55 10.04
N ARG A 461 -2.31 18.90 9.37
CA ARG A 461 -2.16 20.20 8.69
C ARG A 461 -3.11 20.31 7.50
N ARG A 462 -3.21 19.27 6.67
CA ARG A 462 -4.16 19.19 5.54
C ARG A 462 -5.60 19.41 6.03
N LEU A 463 -6.03 18.63 7.02
CA LEU A 463 -7.37 18.71 7.59
C LEU A 463 -7.66 20.10 8.20
N PHE A 464 -6.66 20.73 8.80
CA PHE A 464 -6.78 22.10 9.31
C PHE A 464 -7.02 23.11 8.19
N GLU A 465 -6.21 23.09 7.13
CA GLU A 465 -6.34 24.01 5.99
C GLU A 465 -7.67 23.83 5.24
N SER A 466 -8.11 22.57 5.04
CA SER A 466 -9.41 22.25 4.45
C SER A 466 -10.58 22.72 5.34
N LYS A 467 -10.42 22.68 6.67
CA LYS A 467 -11.45 23.12 7.61
C LYS A 467 -11.58 24.64 7.64
N GLU A 468 -10.47 25.38 7.65
CA GLU A 468 -10.48 26.85 7.60
C GLU A 468 -11.13 27.36 6.31
N SER A 469 -10.82 26.72 5.19
CA SER A 469 -11.33 27.11 3.86
C SER A 469 -12.65 26.43 3.47
N LYS A 470 -13.34 25.76 4.42
CA LYS A 470 -14.55 24.96 4.14
C LYS A 470 -15.63 25.76 3.42
N ARG A 471 -15.90 27.01 3.84
CA ARG A 471 -16.91 27.87 3.22
C ARG A 471 -16.57 28.18 1.75
N LEU A 472 -15.30 28.39 1.46
CA LEU A 472 -14.82 28.72 0.12
C LEU A 472 -14.87 27.48 -0.79
N LEU A 473 -14.50 26.30 -0.28
CA LEU A 473 -14.62 25.02 -0.98
C LEU A 473 -16.08 24.65 -1.28
N GLU A 474 -16.99 24.85 -0.34
CA GLU A 474 -18.43 24.63 -0.58
C GLU A 474 -18.99 25.59 -1.63
N LYS A 475 -18.53 26.86 -1.64
CA LYS A 475 -18.92 27.84 -2.66
C LYS A 475 -18.40 27.41 -4.03
N SER A 476 -17.12 27.05 -4.15
CA SER A 476 -16.54 26.60 -5.42
C SER A 476 -17.21 25.32 -5.95
N GLN A 477 -17.49 24.34 -5.07
CA GLN A 477 -18.15 23.10 -5.46
C GLN A 477 -19.58 23.34 -5.97
N ARG A 478 -20.34 24.26 -5.35
CA ARG A 478 -21.68 24.62 -5.84
C ARG A 478 -21.63 25.26 -7.22
N ILE A 479 -20.65 26.13 -7.46
CA ILE A 479 -20.47 26.82 -8.74
C ILE A 479 -20.06 25.82 -9.82
N GLU A 480 -19.10 24.92 -9.53
CA GLU A 480 -18.71 23.83 -10.43
C GLU A 480 -19.91 22.91 -10.76
N ALA A 481 -20.78 22.62 -9.79
CA ALA A 481 -22.00 21.84 -10.04
C ALA A 481 -23.02 22.56 -10.94
N ILE A 482 -23.17 23.89 -10.76
CA ILE A 482 -24.03 24.71 -11.64
C ILE A 482 -23.45 24.74 -13.05
N LEU A 483 -22.14 24.97 -13.20
CA LEU A 483 -21.46 24.96 -14.49
C LEU A 483 -21.63 23.61 -15.20
N ALA A 484 -21.46 22.49 -14.50
CA ALA A 484 -21.67 21.17 -15.05
C ALA A 484 -23.13 20.95 -15.51
N SER A 485 -24.11 21.45 -14.75
CA SER A 485 -25.53 21.37 -15.14
C SER A 485 -25.87 22.24 -16.37
N LEU A 486 -25.31 23.45 -16.45
CA LEU A 486 -25.51 24.35 -17.58
C LEU A 486 -24.83 23.85 -18.86
N GLN A 487 -23.63 23.26 -18.73
CA GLN A 487 -22.94 22.61 -19.84
C GLN A 487 -23.73 21.42 -20.38
N ALA A 488 -24.34 20.61 -19.50
CA ALA A 488 -25.20 19.50 -19.91
C ALA A 488 -26.49 19.97 -20.62
N SER A 489 -27.01 21.14 -20.25
CA SER A 489 -28.19 21.75 -20.92
C SER A 489 -27.86 22.51 -22.20
N GLY A 490 -26.58 22.61 -22.60
CA GLY A 490 -26.16 23.32 -23.82
C GLY A 490 -26.33 24.84 -23.74
N ALA A 491 -26.13 25.42 -22.55
CA ALA A 491 -26.29 26.86 -22.31
C ALA A 491 -25.32 27.74 -23.13
N GLU A 492 -25.76 28.96 -23.44
CA GLU A 492 -24.97 29.99 -24.12
C GLU A 492 -23.70 30.35 -23.30
N PRO A 493 -22.57 30.66 -23.97
CA PRO A 493 -21.29 30.91 -23.30
C PRO A 493 -21.32 32.12 -22.34
N GLU A 494 -22.23 33.08 -22.57
CA GLU A 494 -22.43 34.25 -21.71
C GLU A 494 -22.91 33.86 -20.31
N GLN A 495 -23.81 32.87 -20.21
CA GLN A 495 -24.32 32.37 -18.92
C GLN A 495 -23.25 31.63 -18.12
N LEU A 496 -22.31 30.96 -18.80
CA LEU A 496 -21.17 30.29 -18.16
C LEU A 496 -20.21 31.32 -17.55
N THR A 497 -19.93 32.41 -18.27
CA THR A 497 -19.06 33.48 -17.77
C THR A 497 -19.65 34.20 -16.54
N GLU A 498 -20.97 34.44 -16.51
CA GLU A 498 -21.63 35.06 -15.34
C GLU A 498 -21.53 34.19 -14.09
N VAL A 499 -21.70 32.87 -14.25
CA VAL A 499 -21.58 31.90 -13.15
C VAL A 499 -20.13 31.78 -12.68
N GLU A 500 -19.17 31.84 -13.60
CA GLU A 500 -17.75 31.90 -13.26
C GLU A 500 -17.40 33.16 -12.46
N GLU A 501 -17.95 34.32 -12.83
CA GLU A 501 -17.72 35.60 -12.14
C GLU A 501 -18.28 35.66 -10.71
N MET A 502 -19.15 34.71 -10.32
CA MET A 502 -19.60 34.57 -8.92
C MET A 502 -18.44 34.27 -7.95
N ILE A 503 -17.31 33.75 -8.45
CA ILE A 503 -16.06 33.65 -7.70
C ILE A 503 -15.22 34.88 -7.98
N THR A 504 -15.03 35.72 -6.96
CA THR A 504 -14.25 36.95 -7.10
C THR A 504 -12.78 36.62 -7.35
N ALA A 505 -12.06 37.44 -8.13
CA ALA A 505 -10.63 37.27 -8.39
C ALA A 505 -9.74 36.96 -7.16
N PRO A 506 -9.87 37.61 -5.99
CA PRO A 506 -9.10 37.25 -4.79
C PRO A 506 -9.48 35.87 -4.23
N GLU A 507 -10.74 35.47 -4.32
CA GLU A 507 -11.20 34.13 -3.90
C GLU A 507 -10.60 33.04 -4.80
N ARG A 508 -10.49 33.29 -6.11
CA ARG A 508 -9.80 32.40 -7.05
C ARG A 508 -8.34 32.24 -6.69
N GLN A 509 -7.64 33.35 -6.45
CA GLN A 509 -6.22 33.31 -6.04
C GLN A 509 -6.03 32.55 -4.71
N GLN A 510 -6.94 32.71 -3.76
CA GLN A 510 -6.92 31.97 -2.50
C GLN A 510 -7.17 30.47 -2.71
N LEU A 511 -8.10 30.10 -3.60
CA LEU A 511 -8.36 28.71 -3.98
C LEU A 511 -7.15 28.06 -4.67
N ASP A 512 -6.49 28.78 -5.57
CA ASP A 512 -5.30 28.28 -6.28
C ASP A 512 -4.14 28.08 -5.32
N SER A 513 -3.91 29.02 -4.40
CA SER A 513 -2.91 28.89 -3.34
C SER A 513 -3.22 27.69 -2.44
N LEU A 514 -4.49 27.50 -2.07
CA LEU A 514 -4.93 26.37 -1.24
C LEU A 514 -4.71 25.04 -1.98
N ARG A 515 -5.14 24.93 -3.23
CA ARG A 515 -4.93 23.72 -4.06
C ARG A 515 -3.46 23.37 -4.17
N LEU A 516 -2.59 24.36 -4.39
CA LEU A 516 -1.15 24.17 -4.45
C LEU A 516 -0.54 23.72 -3.12
N HIS A 517 -1.03 24.25 -1.99
CA HIS A 517 -0.59 23.81 -0.66
C HIS A 517 -1.05 22.38 -0.35
N LEU A 518 -2.31 22.04 -0.61
CA LEU A 518 -2.85 20.69 -0.42
C LEU A 518 -2.10 19.67 -1.28
N ASN A 519 -1.90 19.96 -2.57
CA ASN A 519 -1.13 19.07 -3.47
C ASN A 519 0.32 18.86 -2.99
N LYS A 520 0.95 19.87 -2.40
CA LYS A 520 2.30 19.73 -1.82
C LYS A 520 2.29 18.83 -0.58
N LEU A 521 1.26 18.95 0.28
CA LEU A 521 1.11 18.09 1.46
C LEU A 521 0.85 16.63 1.05
N ASP A 522 0.01 16.40 0.05
CA ASP A 522 -0.30 15.06 -0.48
C ASP A 522 0.94 14.43 -1.14
N LEU A 523 1.71 15.22 -1.89
CA LEU A 523 2.97 14.75 -2.47
C LEU A 523 3.99 14.39 -1.38
N ALA A 524 4.11 15.23 -0.33
CA ALA A 524 5.00 14.95 0.79
C ALA A 524 4.59 13.68 1.55
N GLU A 525 3.29 13.42 1.70
CA GLU A 525 2.78 12.19 2.30
C GLU A 525 3.22 10.95 1.50
N ASN A 526 3.05 10.96 0.17
CA ASN A 526 3.48 9.86 -0.70
C ASN A 526 5.02 9.63 -0.64
N GLN A 527 5.81 10.71 -0.61
CA GLN A 527 7.28 10.61 -0.51
C GLN A 527 7.74 10.02 0.84
N VAL A 528 7.05 10.36 1.93
CA VAL A 528 7.38 9.79 3.25
C VAL A 528 6.98 8.32 3.30
N ASP A 529 5.88 7.90 2.66
CA ASP A 529 5.52 6.48 2.57
C ASP A 529 6.58 5.62 1.87
N ASP A 530 7.21 6.13 0.80
CA ASP A 530 8.31 5.42 0.15
C ASP A 530 9.46 5.12 1.13
N THR A 531 9.75 6.06 2.02
CA THR A 531 10.74 5.88 3.09
C THR A 531 10.27 4.87 4.14
N ILE A 532 8.99 4.95 4.54
CA ILE A 532 8.36 3.99 5.47
C ILE A 532 8.48 2.57 4.90
N PHE A 533 8.17 2.37 3.62
CA PHE A 533 8.23 1.07 2.97
C PHE A 533 9.63 0.44 3.01
N VAL A 534 10.68 1.21 2.70
CA VAL A 534 12.07 0.71 2.74
C VAL A 534 12.49 0.32 4.16
N LEU A 535 12.18 1.18 5.15
CA LEU A 535 12.52 0.93 6.55
C LEU A 535 11.74 -0.26 7.12
N GLU A 536 10.44 -0.35 6.84
CA GLU A 536 9.58 -1.46 7.25
C GLU A 536 10.04 -2.78 6.63
N SER A 537 10.36 -2.81 5.33
CA SER A 537 10.88 -3.99 4.64
C SER A 537 12.21 -4.47 5.22
N TYR A 538 13.10 -3.54 5.60
CA TYR A 538 14.33 -3.90 6.28
C TYR A 538 14.06 -4.46 7.69
N ILE A 539 13.17 -3.83 8.47
CA ILE A 539 12.83 -4.29 9.82
C ILE A 539 12.10 -5.63 9.81
N SER A 540 11.28 -5.94 8.80
CA SER A 540 10.57 -7.22 8.70
C SER A 540 11.46 -8.37 8.24
N SER A 541 12.56 -8.05 7.54
CA SER A 541 13.54 -9.04 7.09
C SER A 541 14.63 -9.36 8.12
N THR A 542 14.75 -8.56 9.19
CA THR A 542 15.71 -8.72 10.30
C THR A 542 15.05 -9.29 11.54
#